data_AF-A0ABD0NCD9-F1
#
_entry.id   AF-A0ABD0NCD9-F1
#
_cell.length_a   1.000
_cell.length_b   1.000
_cell.length_c   1.000
_cell.angle_alpha   90.00
_cell.angle_beta   90.00
_cell.angle_gamma   90.00
#
_symmetry.space_group_name_H-M   'P 1'
#
loop_
_entity.id
_entity.type
_entity.pdbx_description
1 polymer ?
#
loop_
_entity_poly.entity_id
_entity_poly.type
_entity_poly.pdbx_seq_one_letter_code
_entity_poly.pdbx_strand_id
1 'polypeptide(L)'
;GHGTIKLRCFKQECRECFLPVWEDPNFPVENIDVLVERLVKNIRVKCYRDDLGEANRPSVFEGRLNGPHESAHCEACQLGIC
;
A
#
# COMPACT_ATOMS: atom_id res chain seq x y z
N GLY A 1 -21.60 -5.41 8.97
CA GLY A 1 -20.81 -5.49 10.21
C GLY A 1 -19.86 -4.30 10.27
N HIS A 2 -19.54 -3.82 11.47
CA HIS A 2 -18.52 -2.79 11.69
C HIS A 2 -17.27 -3.44 12.29
N GLY A 3 -16.09 -2.88 11.99
CA GLY A 3 -14.82 -3.36 12.52
C GLY A 3 -13.76 -2.26 12.42
N THR A 4 -12.74 -2.36 13.27
CA THR A 4 -11.62 -1.42 13.30
C THR A 4 -10.36 -2.12 12.83
N ILE A 5 -9.60 -1.46 11.96
CA ILE A 5 -8.32 -1.96 11.45
C ILE A 5 -7.21 -1.06 12.00
N LYS A 6 -6.12 -1.68 12.45
CA LYS A 6 -4.87 -0.96 12.72
C LYS A 6 -3.98 -1.06 11.50
N LEU A 7 -3.52 0.08 10.99
CA LEU A 7 -2.61 0.17 9.86
C LEU A 7 -1.24 0.62 10.35
N ARG A 8 -0.19 0.01 9.80
CA ARG A 8 1.18 0.52 9.87
C ARG A 8 1.59 0.88 8.45
N CYS A 9 1.86 2.15 8.22
CA CYS A 9 2.45 2.60 6.97
C CYS A 9 3.96 2.35 7.02
N PHE A 10 4.51 1.76 5.96
CA PHE A 10 5.95 1.58 5.81
C PHE A 10 6.54 2.76 5.05
N LYS A 11 7.75 3.14 5.44
CA LYS A 11 8.46 4.29 4.91
C LYS A 11 9.22 3.93 3.65
N GLN A 12 9.52 4.96 2.86
CA GLN A 12 10.45 4.87 1.74
C GLN A 12 11.56 5.91 1.91
N GLU A 13 12.74 5.56 1.43
CA GLU A 13 13.89 6.43 1.43
C GLU A 13 14.11 6.96 0.00
N CYS A 14 14.45 8.25 -0.14
CA CYS A 14 14.75 8.81 -1.45
C CYS A 14 16.11 8.29 -1.97
N ARG A 15 16.12 7.69 -3.18
CA ARG A 15 17.36 7.21 -3.80
C ARG A 15 18.30 8.31 -4.33
N GLU A 16 17.80 9.53 -4.48
CA GLU A 16 18.53 10.64 -5.13
C GLU A 16 19.11 11.66 -4.13
N CYS A 17 18.60 11.68 -2.90
CA CYS A 17 19.09 12.61 -1.88
C CYS A 17 20.44 12.14 -1.31
N PHE A 18 21.33 13.10 -1.01
CA PHE A 18 22.67 12.82 -0.46
C PHE A 18 22.64 12.27 0.98
N LEU A 19 21.63 12.66 1.76
CA LEU A 19 21.38 12.17 3.12
C LEU A 19 19.89 11.83 3.22
N PRO A 20 19.47 10.70 2.64
CA PRO A 20 18.08 10.38 2.57
C PRO A 20 17.57 9.91 3.94
N VAL A 21 16.28 10.15 4.18
CA VAL A 21 15.61 9.79 5.43
C VAL A 21 14.41 8.92 5.12
N TRP A 22 13.96 8.15 6.11
CA TRP A 22 12.72 7.40 6.02
C TRP A 22 11.53 8.34 6.11
N GLU A 23 10.92 8.63 4.96
CA GLU A 23 9.78 9.53 4.86
C GLU A 23 8.47 8.81 5.16
N ASP A 24 7.60 9.46 5.93
CA ASP A 24 6.24 8.99 6.14
C ASP A 24 5.45 9.15 4.82
N PRO A 25 4.75 8.10 4.36
CA PRO A 25 4.04 8.18 3.10
C PRO A 25 2.82 9.08 3.24
N ASN A 26 2.63 9.95 2.23
CA ASN A 26 1.47 10.82 2.13
C ASN A 26 0.61 10.39 0.94
N PHE A 27 -0.62 9.97 1.20
CA PHE A 27 -1.56 9.53 0.17
C PHE A 27 -2.69 10.55 0.02
N PRO A 28 -3.12 10.86 -1.22
CA PRO A 28 -4.36 11.61 -1.41
C PRO A 28 -5.53 10.77 -0.88
N VAL A 29 -6.55 11.44 -0.32
CA VAL A 29 -7.68 10.79 0.36
C VAL A 29 -8.37 9.76 -0.51
N GLU A 30 -8.54 10.05 -1.81
CA GLU A 30 -9.12 9.13 -2.78
C GLU A 30 -8.37 7.80 -2.90
N ASN A 31 -7.05 7.79 -2.69
CA ASN A 31 -6.25 6.57 -2.68
C ASN A 31 -6.36 5.81 -1.36
N ILE A 32 -6.61 6.51 -0.25
CA ILE A 32 -6.87 5.85 1.05
C ILE A 32 -8.13 5.00 0.94
N ASP A 33 -9.21 5.50 0.32
CA ASP A 33 -10.44 4.72 0.12
C ASP A 33 -10.19 3.48 -0.73
N VAL A 34 -9.44 3.61 -1.84
CA VAL A 34 -9.07 2.46 -2.69
C VAL A 34 -8.24 1.44 -1.92
N LEU A 35 -7.29 1.88 -1.10
CA LEU A 35 -6.45 1.00 -0.28
C LEU A 35 -7.29 0.24 0.75
N VAL A 36 -8.20 0.93 1.46
CA VAL A 36 -9.08 0.32 2.46
C VAL A 36 -10.03 -0.69 1.80
N GLU A 37 -10.61 -0.35 0.65
CA GLU A 37 -11.47 -1.27 -0.12
C GLU A 37 -10.73 -2.57 -0.49
N ARG A 38 -9.51 -2.45 -1.04
CA ARG A 38 -8.67 -3.61 -1.39
C ARG A 38 -8.32 -4.45 -0.16
N LEU A 39 -8.02 -3.80 0.98
CA LEU A 39 -7.73 -4.50 2.22
C LEU A 39 -8.94 -5.30 2.71
N VAL A 40 -10.13 -4.68 2.77
CA VAL A 40 -11.37 -5.34 3.19
C VAL A 40 -11.68 -6.52 2.28
N LYS A 41 -11.52 -6.35 0.96
CA LYS A 41 -11.68 -7.44 -0.01
C LYS A 41 -10.70 -8.58 0.26
N ASN A 42 -9.42 -8.29 0.45
CA ASN A 42 -8.41 -9.30 0.77
C ASN A 42 -8.72 -10.06 2.07
N ILE A 43 -9.21 -9.38 3.09
CA ILE A 43 -9.64 -10.02 4.36
C ILE A 43 -10.81 -10.97 4.09
N ARG A 44 -11.82 -10.54 3.33
CA ARG A 44 -12.96 -11.39 2.98
C ARG A 44 -12.56 -12.63 2.20
N VAL A 45 -11.73 -12.47 1.17
CA VAL A 45 -11.23 -13.59 0.36
C VAL A 45 -10.36 -14.52 1.20
N LYS A 46 -9.35 -14.00 1.92
CA LYS A 46 -8.36 -14.85 2.61
C LYS A 46 -8.88 -15.44 3.92
N CYS A 47 -9.63 -14.69 4.70
CA CYS A 47 -10.06 -15.11 6.04
C CYS A 47 -11.46 -15.74 6.05
N TYR A 48 -12.36 -15.28 5.17
CA TYR A 48 -13.75 -15.75 5.12
C TYR A 48 -14.03 -16.64 3.89
N ARG A 49 -13.09 -16.74 2.94
CA ARG A 49 -13.22 -17.54 1.71
C ARG A 49 -14.37 -17.10 0.81
N ASP A 50 -14.71 -15.80 0.88
CA ASP A 50 -15.69 -15.20 -0.03
C ASP A 50 -15.15 -15.18 -1.47
N ASP A 51 -16.01 -15.48 -2.46
CA ASP A 51 -15.72 -15.28 -3.88
C ASP A 51 -16.26 -13.90 -4.32
N LEU A 52 -15.36 -12.91 -4.44
CA LEU A 52 -15.71 -11.51 -4.70
C LEU A 52 -15.34 -11.04 -6.13
N GLY A 53 -14.86 -11.94 -6.99
CA GLY A 53 -14.38 -11.62 -8.34
C GLY A 53 -13.27 -10.55 -8.39
N GLU A 54 -12.99 -10.03 -9.59
CA GLU A 54 -12.00 -8.97 -9.82
C GLU A 54 -12.62 -7.56 -9.77
N ALA A 55 -12.88 -7.04 -8.56
CA ALA A 55 -12.98 -5.58 -8.36
C ALA A 55 -11.57 -4.97 -8.26
N ASN A 56 -11.17 -4.16 -9.24
CA ASN A 56 -9.90 -3.40 -9.28
C ASN A 56 -10.20 -1.92 -9.58
N ARG A 57 -10.73 -1.18 -8.59
CA ARG A 57 -10.75 0.28 -8.70
C ARG A 57 -9.29 0.77 -8.78
N PRO A 58 -8.90 1.52 -9.84
CA PRO A 58 -7.54 2.03 -9.95
C PRO A 58 -7.31 3.10 -8.88
N SER A 59 -6.07 3.17 -8.38
CA SER A 59 -5.62 4.30 -7.57
C SER A 59 -5.41 5.50 -8.49
N VAL A 60 -5.74 6.70 -8.01
CA VAL A 60 -5.48 7.93 -8.74
C VAL A 60 -4.06 8.37 -8.46
N PHE A 61 -3.19 8.26 -9.47
CA PHE A 61 -1.79 8.65 -9.34
C PHE A 61 -1.30 9.26 -10.64
N GLU A 62 -0.81 10.51 -10.56
CA GLU A 62 -0.17 11.20 -11.67
C GLU A 62 1.33 10.88 -11.68
N GLY A 63 1.69 9.67 -12.13
CA GLY A 63 3.08 9.25 -12.24
C GLY A 63 3.24 7.84 -12.82
N ARG A 64 4.48 7.33 -12.87
CA ARG A 64 4.73 5.96 -13.37
C ARG A 64 4.28 4.91 -12.35
N LEU A 65 3.14 4.29 -12.64
CA LEU A 65 2.59 3.15 -11.87
C LEU A 65 3.46 1.87 -11.95
N ASN A 66 4.27 1.74 -13.01
CA ASN A 66 4.99 0.50 -13.34
C ASN A 66 6.52 0.68 -13.35
N GLY A 67 7.06 1.46 -12.40
CA GLY A 67 8.49 1.38 -12.10
C GLY A 67 8.80 0.09 -11.34
N PRO A 68 10.02 -0.48 -11.43
CA PRO A 68 10.40 -1.58 -10.56
C PRO A 68 10.22 -1.15 -9.11
N HIS A 69 9.64 -2.02 -8.28
CA HIS A 69 9.58 -1.79 -6.85
C HIS A 69 11.01 -1.68 -6.31
N GLU A 70 11.37 -0.49 -5.81
CA GLU A 70 12.73 -0.20 -5.36
C GLU A 70 12.96 -0.79 -3.97
N SER A 71 13.27 -2.09 -3.94
CA SER A 71 13.31 -2.90 -2.72
C SER A 71 14.40 -2.45 -1.75
N ALA A 72 15.50 -1.87 -2.26
CA ALA A 72 16.60 -1.37 -1.42
C ALA A 72 16.18 -0.19 -0.53
N HIS A 73 15.23 0.62 -1.01
CA HIS A 73 14.76 1.85 -0.37
C HIS A 73 13.34 1.72 0.22
N CYS A 74 12.85 0.49 0.40
CA CYS A 74 11.55 0.21 1.01
C CYS A 74 11.72 -0.42 2.40
N GLU A 75 11.15 0.22 3.43
CA GLU A 75 11.23 -0.29 4.81
C GLU A 75 10.59 -1.68 4.94
N ALA A 76 9.49 -1.94 4.22
CA ALA A 76 8.81 -3.24 4.26
C ALA A 76 9.68 -4.38 3.72
N CYS A 77 10.45 -4.13 2.65
CA CYS A 77 11.40 -5.10 2.10
C CYS A 77 12.54 -5.37 3.08
N GLN A 78 13.09 -4.34 3.72
CA GLN A 78 14.13 -4.51 4.73
C GLN A 78 13.66 -5.35 5.93
N LEU A 79 12.37 -5.29 6.24
CA LEU A 79 11.74 -6.09 7.29
C LEU A 79 11.25 -7.48 6.82
N GLY A 80 11.34 -7.79 5.52
CA GLY A 80 10.88 -9.05 4.95
C GLY A 80 9.35 -9.22 4.92
N ILE A 81 8.59 -8.12 4.83
CA ILE A 81 7.12 -8.11 4.92
C ILE A 81 6.43 -7.96 3.55
N CYS A 82 7.11 -7.37 2.56
CA CYS A 82 6.54 -7.01 1.26
C CYS A 82 6.01 -8.22 0.46
#